data_AF-A0A967CXS3-F1
#
_entry.id   AF-A0A967CXS3-F1
#
_cell.length_a   1.000
_cell.length_b   1.000
_cell.length_c   1.000
_cell.angle_alpha   90.00
_cell.angle_beta   90.00
_cell.angle_gamma   90.00
#
_symmetry.space_group_name_H-M   'P 1'
#
loop_
_entity.id
_entity.type
_entity.pdbx_description
1 polymer ?
#
loop_
_entity_poly.entity_id
_entity_poly.type
_entity_poly.pdbx_seq_one_letter_code
_entity_poly.pdbx_strand_id
1 'polypeptide(L)' 'MGTMTDFWAREWLLEDIALRHAINDLDTAIQIGQQAGLLTSDAYLTDIGRRYVKDNRANEVVVALEH' A
#
# COMPACT_ATOMS: atom_id res chain seq x y z
N MET A 1 17.47 -10.22 3.87
CA MET A 1 17.17 -8.80 4.15
C MET A 1 16.02 -8.35 3.23
N GLY A 2 14.78 -8.79 3.48
CA GLY A 2 13.64 -8.49 2.59
C GLY A 2 12.32 -8.31 3.35
N THR A 3 12.12 -9.07 4.43
CA THR A 3 10.89 -9.05 5.23
C THR A 3 10.57 -7.68 5.88
N MET A 4 11.57 -6.94 6.36
CA MET A 4 11.34 -5.58 6.89
C MET A 4 10.89 -4.61 5.79
N THR A 5 11.44 -4.70 4.59
CA THR A 5 11.09 -3.82 3.47
C THR A 5 9.68 -4.11 2.97
N ASP A 6 9.33 -5.39 2.81
CA ASP A 6 7.97 -5.80 2.43
C ASP A 6 6.94 -5.48 3.51
N PHE A 7 7.29 -5.59 4.80
CA PHE A 7 6.42 -5.18 5.90
C PHE A 7 6.08 -3.69 5.81
N TRP A 8 7.09 -2.81 5.74
CA TRP A 8 6.84 -1.37 5.65
C TRP A 8 6.12 -0.97 4.36
N ALA A 9 6.42 -1.65 3.24
CA ALA A 9 5.70 -1.42 1.99
C ALA A 9 4.22 -1.81 2.09
N ARG A 10 3.90 -2.89 2.81
CA ARG A 10 2.52 -3.32 3.06
C ARG A 10 1.79 -2.32 3.95
N GLU A 11 2.40 -1.88 5.04
CA GLU A 11 1.77 -0.93 5.97
C GLU A 11 1.47 0.40 5.27
N TRP A 12 2.43 0.93 4.52
CA TRP A 12 2.21 2.14 3.73
C TRP A 12 1.10 1.94 2.68
N LEU A 13 1.03 0.77 2.02
CA LEU A 13 -0.04 0.48 1.07
C LEU A 13 -1.42 0.48 1.75
N LEU A 14 -1.53 -0.13 2.92
CA LEU A 14 -2.79 -0.20 3.66
C LEU A 14 -3.23 1.18 4.15
N GLU A 15 -2.28 2.03 4.56
CA GLU A 15 -2.53 3.42 4.91
C GLU A 15 -2.98 4.25 3.70
N ASP A 16 -2.32 4.12 2.55
CA ASP A 16 -2.70 4.78 1.29
C ASP A 16 -4.12 4.39 0.86
N ILE A 17 -4.46 3.11 0.93
CA ILE A 17 -5.83 2.62 0.66
C ILE A 17 -6.81 3.21 1.68
N ALA A 18 -6.45 3.22 2.96
CA ALA A 18 -7.32 3.73 4.00
C ALA A 18 -7.65 5.23 3.81
N LEU A 19 -6.63 6.03 3.50
CA LEU A 19 -6.76 7.46 3.23
C LEU A 19 -7.58 7.73 1.97
N ARG A 20 -7.29 7.03 0.86
CA ARG A 20 -8.00 7.22 -0.42
C ARG A 20 -9.47 6.87 -0.34
N HIS A 21 -9.82 5.89 0.49
CA HIS A 21 -11.20 5.43 0.66
C HIS A 21 -11.89 6.02 1.89
N ALA A 22 -11.23 6.92 2.65
CA ALA A 22 -11.71 7.49 3.90
C ALA A 22 -12.26 6.42 4.88
N ILE A 23 -11.59 5.27 4.93
CA ILE A 23 -11.92 4.14 5.80
C ILE A 23 -10.97 4.11 6.99
N ASN A 24 -11.52 3.76 8.15
CA ASN A 24 -10.76 3.62 9.40
C ASN A 24 -10.63 2.16 9.84
N ASP A 25 -11.08 1.23 8.99
CA ASP A 25 -11.11 -0.20 9.24
C ASP A 25 -10.04 -0.92 8.41
N LEU A 26 -9.12 -1.58 9.12
CA LEU A 26 -7.97 -2.26 8.50
C LEU A 26 -8.40 -3.47 7.67
N ASP A 27 -9.45 -4.19 8.10
CA ASP A 27 -9.95 -5.36 7.39
C ASP A 27 -10.50 -4.96 6.02
N THR A 28 -11.28 -3.88 5.99
CA THR A 28 -11.79 -3.26 4.77
C THR A 28 -10.65 -2.82 3.84
N ALA A 29 -9.58 -2.22 4.38
CA ALA A 29 -8.40 -1.84 3.58
C ALA A 29 -7.68 -3.06 2.99
N ILE A 30 -7.55 -4.15 3.76
CA ILE A 30 -6.98 -5.41 3.26
C ILE A 30 -7.86 -6.00 2.16
N GLN A 31 -9.18 -6.02 2.34
CA GLN A 31 -10.12 -6.53 1.34
C GLN A 31 -10.02 -5.75 0.03
N ILE A 32 -9.93 -4.42 0.08
CA ILE A 32 -9.73 -3.58 -1.11
C ILE A 32 -8.38 -3.91 -1.77
N GLY A 33 -7.31 -4.03 -0.99
CA GLY A 33 -5.99 -4.42 -1.50
C GLY A 33 -5.98 -5.79 -2.18
N GLN A 34 -6.75 -6.75 -1.66
CA GLN A 34 -6.93 -8.07 -2.25
C GLN A 34 -7.75 -8.03 -3.54
N GLN A 35 -8.87 -7.29 -3.54
CA GLN A 35 -9.71 -7.10 -4.72
C GLN A 35 -8.95 -6.40 -5.86
N ALA A 36 -8.04 -5.48 -5.52
CA ALA A 36 -7.15 -4.81 -6.48
C ALA A 36 -5.94 -5.67 -6.91
N GLY A 37 -5.76 -6.86 -6.34
CA GLY A 37 -4.62 -7.75 -6.64
C GLY A 37 -3.28 -7.26 -6.08
N LEU A 38 -3.29 -6.28 -5.18
CA LEU A 38 -2.11 -5.72 -4.53
C LEU A 38 -1.64 -6.60 -3.35
N LEU A 39 -2.59 -7.29 -2.73
CA LEU A 39 -2.36 -8.23 -1.64
C LEU A 39 -2.83 -9.64 -2.00
N THR A 40 -2.15 -10.65 -1.47
CA THR A 40 -2.61 -12.04 -1.48
C THR A 40 -3.75 -12.24 -0.48
N SER A 41 -4.42 -13.40 -0.54
CA SER A 41 -5.44 -13.81 0.44
C SER A 41 -4.93 -13.81 1.88
N ASP A 42 -3.63 -14.06 2.09
CA ASP A 42 -2.94 -13.99 3.38
C ASP A 42 -2.41 -12.58 3.72
N ALA A 43 -2.83 -11.56 2.97
CA ALA A 43 -2.44 -10.16 3.11
C ALA A 43 -0.93 -9.88 2.93
N TYR A 44 -0.22 -10.71 2.16
CA TYR A 44 1.15 -10.41 1.73
C TYR A 44 1.17 -9.59 0.44
N LEU A 45 2.20 -8.78 0.24
CA LEU A 45 2.37 -8.02 -1.01
C LEU A 45 2.58 -8.96 -2.20
N THR A 46 1.80 -8.73 -3.25
CA THR A 46 2.06 -9.29 -4.59
C THR A 46 3.12 -8.45 -5.32
N ASP A 47 3.60 -8.94 -6.46
CA ASP A 47 4.45 -8.14 -7.33
C ASP A 47 3.77 -6.86 -7.84
N ILE A 48 2.45 -6.90 -8.01
CA ILE A 48 1.64 -5.73 -8.39
C ILE A 48 1.61 -4.74 -7.22
N GLY A 49 1.38 -5.21 -5.99
CA GLY A 49 1.41 -4.38 -4.79
C GLY A 49 2.77 -3.72 -4.57
N ARG A 50 3.87 -4.47 -4.70
CA ARG A 50 5.23 -3.92 -4.60
C ARG A 50 5.49 -2.83 -5.64
N ARG A 51 5.03 -3.03 -6.87
CA ARG A 51 5.18 -2.05 -7.94
C ARG A 51 4.35 -0.80 -7.68
N TYR A 52 3.09 -0.96 -7.28
CA TYR A 52 2.21 0.13 -6.89
C TYR A 52 2.84 1.00 -5.79
N VAL A 53 3.37 0.39 -4.72
CA VAL A 53 4.05 1.12 -3.64
C VAL A 53 5.24 1.90 -4.18
N LYS A 54 6.05 1.30 -5.07
CA LYS A 54 7.21 1.97 -5.67
C LYS A 54 6.81 3.18 -6.53
N ASP A 55 5.78 3.03 -7.37
CA ASP A 55 5.30 4.08 -8.27
C ASP A 55 4.61 5.22 -7.51
N ASN A 56 3.78 4.93 -6.49
CA ASN A 56 3.02 5.94 -5.76
C ASN A 56 3.83 6.62 -4.66
N ARG A 57 4.71 5.89 -3.95
CA ARG A 57 5.59 6.47 -2.92
C ARG A 57 6.62 7.43 -3.52
N ALA A 58 7.05 7.17 -4.76
CA ALA A 58 7.89 8.11 -5.50
C ALA A 58 7.12 9.41 -5.84
N ASN A 59 5.79 9.33 -5.97
CA ASN A 59 4.94 10.47 -6.32
C ASN A 59 4.57 11.35 -5.11
N GLU A 60 4.48 10.79 -3.89
CA GLU A 60 4.32 11.59 -2.66
C GLU A 60 5.51 12.52 -2.38
N VAL A 61 6.73 12.11 -2.74
CA VAL A 61 7.94 12.95 -2.59
C VAL A 61 7.89 14.20 -3.47
N VAL A 62 7.19 14.14 -4.61
CA VAL A 62 7.10 15.28 -5.55
C VAL A 62 6.12 16.33 -5.05
N VAL A 63 5.03 15.92 -4.38
CA VAL A 63 4.03 16.83 -3.81
C VAL A 63 4.53 17.52 -2.54
N ALA A 64 5.38 16.86 -1.75
CA ALA A 64 5.96 17.43 -0.54
C ALA A 64 7.04 18.51 -0.77
N LEU A 65 7.50 18.70 -2.02
CA LEU A 65 8.53 19.69 -2.38
C LEU A 65 7.96 20.94 -3.06
N GLU A 66 6.64 21.00 -3.28
CA GLU A 66 5.95 22.13 -3.93
C GLU A 66 5.18 23.03 -2.93
N HIS A 67 5.48 22.92 -1.63
CA HIS A 67 4.85 23.70 -0.56
C HIS A 67 5.83 24.57 0.23
#